data_AF-A0A2M8KIQ4-F1
#
_entry.id   AF-A0A2M8KIQ4-F1
#
_cell.length_a   1.000
_cell.length_b   1.000
_cell.length_c   1.000
_cell.angle_alpha   90.00
_cell.angle_beta   90.00
_cell.angle_gamma   90.00
#
_symmetry.space_group_name_H-M   'P 1'
#
loop_
_entity.id
_entity.type
_entity.pdbx_description
1 polymer ?
#
loop_
_entity_poly.entity_id
_entity_poly.type
_entity_poly.pdbx_seq_one_letter_code
_entity_poly.pdbx_strand_id
1 'polypeptide(L)'
;MDKIQLWQSALGEIELNVSRANFITWFKNTAIKKIKDGAAVISTPNGFSKEWLENKYNKLILKALRNVSPEIKEVDFIIGQIPEAETMADEPKTKRGKQPAPAQAGFAELEADKETNLNSKYIFENFVVGAFNELAQAAAQAVIKNPGRVYNPLFIYGGVGLGKTHLLQATGNEALKKN
;
A
#
# COMPACT_ATOMS: atom_id res chain seq x y z
N MET A 1 20.41 13.19 20.46
CA MET A 1 19.99 11.86 19.99
C MET A 1 19.91 11.91 18.47
N ASP A 2 20.40 10.89 17.76
CA ASP A 2 20.29 10.84 16.30
C ASP A 2 18.84 10.54 15.86
N LYS A 3 18.41 11.05 14.69
CA LYS A 3 17.04 10.91 14.17
C LYS A 3 16.65 9.44 13.99
N ILE A 4 17.62 8.60 13.61
CA ILE A 4 17.42 7.15 13.43
C ILE A 4 17.10 6.50 14.77
N GLN A 5 17.93 6.74 15.79
CA GLN A 5 17.73 6.20 17.14
C GLN A 5 16.44 6.72 17.78
N LEU A 6 16.11 7.99 17.57
CA LEU A 6 14.86 8.58 18.06
C LEU A 6 13.64 7.88 17.43
N TRP A 7 13.66 7.66 16.11
CA TRP A 7 12.57 6.97 15.44
C TRP A 7 12.46 5.51 15.86
N GLN A 8 13.56 4.79 16.00
CA GLN A 8 13.56 3.41 16.51
C GLN A 8 12.98 3.31 17.92
N SER A 9 13.31 4.25 18.80
CA SER A 9 12.77 4.29 20.16
C SER A 9 11.25 4.53 20.15
N ALA A 10 10.78 5.47 19.32
CA ALA A 10 9.36 5.73 19.14
C ALA A 10 8.61 4.52 18.52
N LEU A 11 9.22 3.86 17.53
CA LEU A 11 8.66 2.65 16.92
C LEU A 11 8.50 1.51 17.94
N GLY A 12 9.46 1.32 18.84
CA GLY A 12 9.37 0.32 19.90
C GLY A 12 8.18 0.58 20.84
N GLU A 13 7.91 1.84 21.19
CA GLU A 13 6.72 2.17 21.99
C GLU A 13 5.42 1.96 21.20
N ILE A 14 5.39 2.37 19.93
CA ILE A 14 4.23 2.19 19.05
C ILE A 14 3.89 0.70 18.88
N GLU A 15 4.89 -0.16 18.72
CA GLU A 15 4.71 -1.61 18.53
C GLU A 15 3.98 -2.26 19.72
N LEU A 16 4.16 -1.74 20.94
CA LEU A 16 3.44 -2.21 22.13
C LEU A 16 1.97 -1.77 22.16
N ASN A 17 1.60 -0.72 21.42
CA ASN A 17 0.27 -0.11 21.44
C ASN A 17 -0.60 -0.49 20.22
N VAL A 18 -0.05 -1.18 19.23
CA VAL A 18 -0.77 -1.58 18.02
C VAL A 18 -0.60 -3.07 17.73
N SER A 19 -1.52 -3.65 16.96
CA SER A 19 -1.35 -5.03 16.52
C SER A 19 -0.15 -5.16 15.57
N ARG A 20 0.50 -6.33 15.59
CA ARG A 20 1.63 -6.65 14.70
C ARG A 20 1.31 -6.38 13.22
N ALA A 21 0.10 -6.71 12.78
CA ALA A 21 -0.35 -6.44 11.41
C ALA A 21 -0.37 -4.94 11.11
N ASN A 22 -0.94 -4.12 11.99
CA ASN A 22 -0.95 -2.66 11.83
C ASN A 22 0.47 -2.08 11.87
N PHE A 23 1.33 -2.59 12.76
CA PHE A 23 2.72 -2.16 12.84
C PHE A 23 3.45 -2.38 11.50
N ILE A 24 3.38 -3.60 10.98
CA ILE A 24 4.03 -3.98 9.72
C ILE A 24 3.50 -3.15 8.55
N THR A 25 2.17 -2.97 8.46
CA THR A 25 1.54 -2.25 7.34
C THR A 25 1.86 -0.76 7.35
N TRP A 26 1.83 -0.12 8.51
CA TRP A 26 1.82 1.35 8.59
C TRP A 26 3.14 1.96 9.08
N PHE A 27 3.94 1.25 9.86
CA PHE A 27 5.08 1.84 10.58
C PHE A 27 6.45 1.26 10.19
N LYS A 28 6.51 0.00 9.75
CA LYS A 28 7.79 -0.68 9.43
C LYS A 28 8.63 0.08 8.40
N ASN A 29 7.97 0.68 7.42
CA ASN A 29 8.60 1.38 6.31
C ASN A 29 8.45 2.90 6.45
N THR A 30 8.80 3.45 7.62
CA THR A 30 8.81 4.90 7.86
C THR A 30 10.10 5.35 8.53
N ALA A 31 10.46 6.62 8.38
CA ALA A 31 11.64 7.20 9.01
C ALA A 31 11.47 8.70 9.25
N ILE A 32 12.16 9.24 10.25
CA ILE A 32 12.27 10.70 10.42
C ILE A 32 13.24 11.24 9.37
N LYS A 33 12.75 12.08 8.46
CA LYS A 33 13.60 12.74 7.44
C LYS A 33 14.26 13.99 7.99
N LYS A 34 13.51 14.83 8.70
CA LYS A 34 14.00 16.09 9.26
C LYS A 34 13.25 16.42 10.54
N ILE A 35 13.95 17.11 11.44
CA ILE A 35 13.38 17.72 12.64
C ILE A 35 13.73 19.19 12.54
N LYS A 36 12.74 20.08 12.57
CA LYS A 36 12.93 21.53 12.48
C LYS A 36 11.88 22.23 13.32
N ASP A 37 12.29 23.20 14.13
CA ASP A 37 11.39 24.06 14.92
C ASP A 37 10.41 23.30 15.84
N GLY A 38 10.80 22.11 16.31
CA GLY A 38 9.94 21.24 17.12
C GLY A 38 8.94 20.40 16.31
N ALA A 39 8.97 20.45 14.97
CA ALA A 39 8.20 19.58 14.10
C ALA A 39 9.08 18.43 13.56
N ALA A 40 8.63 17.19 13.75
CA ALA A 40 9.26 16.01 13.18
C ALA A 40 8.57 15.62 11.86
N VAL A 41 9.33 15.51 10.77
CA VAL A 41 8.79 15.14 9.46
C VAL A 41 9.12 13.69 9.15
N ILE A 42 8.08 12.88 9.01
CA ILE A 42 8.17 11.44 8.77
C ILE A 42 7.98 11.15 7.29
N SER A 43 8.88 10.37 6.71
CA SER A 43 8.73 9.83 5.35
C SER A 43 7.92 8.54 5.36
N THR A 44 6.99 8.44 4.42
CA THR A 44 6.08 7.32 4.20
C THR A 44 6.23 6.79 2.77
N PRO A 45 5.88 5.51 2.50
CA PRO A 45 6.14 4.89 1.20
C PRO A 45 5.17 5.34 0.10
N ASN A 46 3.96 5.78 0.45
CA ASN A 46 2.92 6.19 -0.50
C ASN A 46 1.88 7.12 0.15
N GLY A 47 1.01 7.73 -0.67
CA GLY A 47 -0.03 8.66 -0.22
C GLY A 47 -1.03 8.04 0.75
N PHE A 48 -1.40 6.77 0.58
CA PHE A 48 -2.31 6.09 1.51
C PHE A 48 -1.72 5.98 2.91
N SER A 49 -0.43 5.63 3.01
CA SER A 49 0.27 5.51 4.29
C SER A 49 0.38 6.88 4.96
N LYS A 50 0.69 7.92 4.18
CA LYS A 50 0.69 9.31 4.65
C LYS A 50 -0.66 9.67 5.28
N GLU A 51 -1.74 9.59 4.50
CA GLU A 51 -3.08 9.98 4.93
C GLU A 51 -3.56 9.17 6.14
N TRP A 52 -3.28 7.87 6.15
CA TRP A 52 -3.68 7.00 7.25
C TRP A 52 -2.93 7.30 8.55
N LEU A 53 -1.61 7.52 8.47
CA LEU A 53 -0.82 7.91 9.64
C LEU A 53 -1.22 9.30 10.15
N GLU A 54 -1.47 10.25 9.25
CA GLU A 54 -1.98 11.59 9.59
C GLU A 54 -3.32 11.54 10.32
N ASN A 55 -4.28 10.78 9.80
CA ASN A 55 -5.64 10.77 10.33
C ASN A 55 -5.82 9.87 11.55
N LYS A 56 -5.20 8.68 11.55
CA LYS A 56 -5.44 7.66 12.58
C LYS A 56 -4.39 7.62 13.66
N TYR A 57 -3.11 7.76 13.30
CA TYR A 57 -2.00 7.47 14.21
C TYR A 57 -1.19 8.70 14.63
N ASN A 58 -1.50 9.90 14.13
CA ASN A 58 -0.77 11.13 14.44
C ASN A 58 -0.61 11.35 15.95
N LYS A 59 -1.69 11.22 16.74
CA LYS A 59 -1.65 11.37 18.19
C LYS A 59 -0.75 10.33 18.89
N LEU A 60 -0.80 9.09 18.42
CA LEU A 60 0.03 8.00 18.96
C LEU A 60 1.51 8.27 18.68
N ILE A 61 1.83 8.65 17.44
CA ILE A 61 3.20 8.95 17.01
C ILE A 61 3.76 10.15 17.75
N LEU A 62 2.98 11.23 17.86
CA LEU A 62 3.39 12.43 18.60
C LEU A 62 3.64 12.12 20.08
N LYS A 63 2.79 11.29 20.70
CA LYS A 63 2.97 10.85 22.08
C LYS A 63 4.27 10.05 22.25
N ALA A 64 4.50 9.06 21.39
CA ALA A 64 5.71 8.24 21.43
C ALA A 64 6.98 9.08 21.22
N LEU A 65 6.95 10.04 20.29
CA LEU A 65 8.07 10.95 20.07
C LEU A 65 8.32 11.87 21.26
N ARG A 66 7.27 12.40 21.90
CA ARG A 66 7.39 13.29 23.08
C ARG A 66 7.93 12.58 24.31
N ASN A 67 7.64 11.29 24.47
CA ASN A 67 8.18 10.50 25.58
C ASN A 67 9.70 10.38 25.51
N VAL A 68 10.26 10.36 24.29
CA VAL A 68 11.71 10.27 24.07
C VAL A 68 12.35 11.66 23.94
N SER A 69 11.66 12.60 23.28
CA SER A 69 12.15 13.95 22.96
C SER A 69 11.01 14.97 23.18
N PRO A 70 10.92 15.55 24.39
CA PRO A 70 9.84 16.48 24.76
C PRO A 70 9.78 17.76 23.91
N GLU A 71 10.86 18.08 23.18
CA GLU A 71 10.92 19.24 22.28
C GLU A 71 10.08 19.08 21.00
N ILE A 72 9.64 17.86 20.67
CA ILE A 72 8.76 17.61 19.52
C ILE A 72 7.31 18.01 19.87
N LYS A 73 6.83 19.03 19.19
CA LYS A 73 5.48 19.56 19.36
C LYS A 73 4.51 19.05 18.30
N GLU A 74 5.00 18.79 17.10
CA GLU A 74 4.18 18.46 15.94
C GLU A 74 4.82 17.36 15.08
N VAL A 75 3.99 16.67 14.30
CA VAL A 75 4.40 15.60 13.40
C VAL A 75 3.75 15.82 12.04
N ASP A 76 4.59 15.95 11.02
CA ASP A 76 4.19 16.07 9.62
C ASP A 76 4.61 14.85 8.81
N PHE A 77 3.96 14.64 7.67
CA PHE A 77 4.23 13.48 6.82
C PHE A 77 4.49 13.88 5.37
N ILE A 78 5.49 13.23 4.78
CA ILE A 78 5.83 13.36 3.37
C ILE A 78 5.91 11.98 2.72
N ILE A 79 5.72 11.94 1.41
CA ILE A 79 6.03 10.75 0.61
C ILE A 79 7.52 10.85 0.27
N GLY A 80 8.28 9.79 0.52
CA GLY A 80 9.72 9.81 0.21
C GLY A 80 10.37 8.44 0.31
N GLN A 81 11.47 8.27 -0.42
CA GLN A 81 12.31 7.08 -0.31
C GLN A 81 12.98 7.04 1.06
N ILE A 82 12.76 5.93 1.75
CA ILE A 82 13.48 5.57 2.97
C ILE A 82 14.88 5.18 2.52
N PRO A 83 15.96 5.72 3.10
CA PRO A 83 17.30 5.17 2.88
C PRO A 83 17.24 3.68 3.25
N GLU A 84 17.73 2.80 2.37
CA GLU A 84 17.93 1.38 2.65
C GLU A 84 18.89 1.23 3.84
N ALA A 85 18.37 1.32 5.05
CA ALA A 85 19.06 0.94 6.26
C ALA A 85 18.76 -0.54 6.50
N GLU A 86 19.66 -1.37 5.98
CA GLU A 86 20.02 -2.71 6.44
C GLU A 86 19.01 -3.36 7.41
N THR A 87 18.02 -4.06 6.86
CA THR A 87 17.30 -5.07 7.62
C THR A 87 18.28 -6.19 7.93
N MET A 88 18.87 -6.14 9.12
CA MET A 88 19.46 -7.31 9.77
C MET A 88 18.41 -8.43 9.79
N ALA A 89 18.90 -9.60 9.39
CA ALA A 89 18.13 -10.79 9.10
C ALA A 89 17.37 -11.32 10.32
N ASP A 90 16.10 -11.70 10.10
CA ASP A 90 15.66 -13.05 10.46
C ASP A 90 14.42 -13.44 9.65
N GLU A 91 14.65 -14.06 8.49
CA GLU A 91 13.69 -14.99 7.91
C GLU A 91 14.43 -16.30 7.60
N PRO A 92 13.83 -17.46 7.91
CA PRO A 92 14.49 -18.74 7.70
C PRO A 92 14.71 -18.94 6.19
N LYS A 93 15.99 -19.01 5.81
CA LYS A 93 16.45 -19.33 4.46
C LYS A 93 15.98 -20.74 4.06
N THR A 94 14.81 -20.85 3.45
CA THR A 94 14.52 -21.97 2.56
C THR A 94 15.42 -21.85 1.33
N LYS A 95 16.42 -22.72 1.25
CA LYS A 95 17.30 -22.91 0.10
C LYS A 95 16.45 -23.18 -1.16
N ARG A 96 16.19 -22.16 -1.97
CA ARG A 96 15.87 -22.35 -3.40
C ARG A 96 17.15 -22.07 -4.18
N GLY A 97 17.58 -23.09 -4.93
CA GLY A 97 18.80 -23.06 -5.70
C GLY A 97 18.81 -21.92 -6.71
N LYS A 98 20.03 -21.52 -7.09
CA LYS A 98 20.31 -20.60 -8.19
C LYS A 98 19.66 -21.12 -9.49
N GLN A 99 18.43 -20.73 -9.76
CA GLN A 99 17.92 -20.65 -11.12
C GLN A 99 18.25 -19.24 -11.62
N PRO A 100 18.73 -19.09 -12.86
CA PRO A 100 18.87 -17.77 -13.46
C PRO A 100 17.51 -17.09 -13.36
N ALA A 101 17.53 -15.84 -12.87
CA ALA A 101 16.35 -15.00 -12.82
C ALA A 101 15.64 -15.13 -14.19
N PRO A 102 14.34 -15.43 -14.25
CA PRO A 102 13.62 -15.17 -15.48
C PRO A 102 13.88 -13.69 -15.74
N ALA A 103 14.53 -13.40 -16.86
CA ALA A 103 14.61 -12.04 -17.38
C ALA A 103 13.25 -11.43 -17.12
N GLN A 104 13.21 -10.35 -16.34
CA GLN A 104 11.98 -9.61 -16.12
C GLN A 104 11.46 -9.31 -17.52
N ALA A 105 10.48 -10.11 -17.97
CA ALA A 105 9.69 -9.78 -19.13
C ALA A 105 9.19 -8.38 -18.77
N GLY A 106 9.70 -7.38 -19.49
CA GLY A 106 9.51 -5.99 -19.13
C GLY A 106 8.05 -5.77 -18.77
N PHE A 107 7.81 -5.04 -17.69
CA PHE A 107 6.47 -4.64 -17.28
C PHE A 107 5.74 -4.07 -18.51
N ALA A 108 4.97 -4.91 -19.21
CA ALA A 108 4.04 -4.53 -20.26
C ALA A 108 2.80 -3.86 -19.65
N GLU A 109 3.00 -3.22 -18.50
CA GLU A 109 2.07 -2.59 -17.59
C GLU A 109 2.02 -1.06 -17.84
N LEU A 110 2.78 -0.56 -18.83
CA LEU A 110 2.86 0.85 -19.21
C LEU A 110 2.06 1.22 -20.47
N GLU A 111 1.17 0.35 -20.94
CA GLU A 111 0.17 0.70 -21.97
C GLU A 111 -1.16 1.09 -21.32
N ALA A 112 -1.09 2.06 -20.39
CA ALA A 112 -2.29 2.71 -19.89
C ALA A 112 -2.72 3.78 -20.89
N ASP A 113 -4.02 3.83 -21.17
CA ASP A 113 -4.61 4.92 -21.93
C ASP A 113 -4.37 6.26 -21.19
N LYS A 114 -3.98 7.30 -21.94
CA LYS A 114 -3.54 8.57 -21.32
C LYS A 114 -4.69 9.40 -20.75
N GLU A 115 -5.91 9.20 -21.23
CA GLU A 115 -7.07 9.95 -20.75
C GLU A 115 -7.70 9.28 -19.54
N THR A 116 -7.79 7.95 -19.57
CA THR A 116 -8.54 7.17 -18.58
C THR A 116 -7.64 6.49 -17.54
N ASN A 117 -6.33 6.41 -17.80
CA ASN A 117 -5.34 5.65 -17.02
C ASN A 117 -5.65 4.16 -16.89
N LEU A 118 -6.50 3.61 -17.77
CA LEU A 118 -6.84 2.20 -17.79
C LEU A 118 -5.93 1.44 -18.74
N ASN A 119 -5.49 0.24 -18.35
CA ASN A 119 -4.75 -0.64 -19.23
C ASN A 119 -5.71 -1.38 -20.17
N SER A 120 -5.54 -1.22 -21.48
CA SER A 120 -6.41 -1.80 -22.51
C SER A 120 -6.38 -3.33 -22.55
N LYS A 121 -5.35 -3.97 -21.98
CA LYS A 121 -5.24 -5.44 -21.89
C LYS A 121 -6.11 -6.04 -20.79
N TYR A 122 -6.46 -5.24 -19.77
CA TYR A 122 -7.28 -5.69 -18.65
C TYR A 122 -8.76 -5.53 -18.98
N ILE A 123 -9.28 -6.47 -19.77
CA ILE A 123 -10.68 -6.56 -20.18
C ILE A 123 -11.26 -7.93 -19.76
N PHE A 124 -12.58 -8.05 -19.67
CA PHE A 124 -13.23 -9.29 -19.19
C PHE A 124 -12.97 -10.48 -20.12
N GLU A 125 -12.84 -10.23 -21.42
CA GLU A 125 -12.57 -11.24 -22.44
C GLU A 125 -11.21 -11.94 -22.21
N ASN A 126 -10.25 -11.22 -21.62
CA ASN A 126 -8.94 -11.76 -21.25
C ASN A 126 -8.90 -12.32 -19.82
N PHE A 127 -10.00 -12.21 -19.06
CA PHE A 127 -10.06 -12.70 -17.69
C PHE A 127 -10.61 -14.13 -17.65
N VAL A 128 -9.75 -15.10 -17.37
CA VAL A 128 -10.15 -16.52 -17.29
C VAL A 128 -10.99 -16.75 -16.03
N VAL A 129 -12.23 -17.19 -16.23
CA VAL A 129 -13.18 -17.48 -15.15
C VAL A 129 -13.08 -18.94 -14.71
N GLY A 130 -13.09 -19.16 -13.41
CA GLY A 130 -13.19 -20.47 -12.77
C GLY A 130 -13.86 -20.36 -11.40
N ALA A 131 -14.11 -21.50 -10.75
CA ALA A 131 -14.87 -21.57 -9.50
C ALA A 131 -14.35 -20.64 -8.37
N PHE A 132 -13.06 -20.33 -8.35
CA PHE A 132 -12.44 -19.49 -7.32
C PHE A 132 -12.55 -17.97 -7.58
N ASN A 133 -12.94 -17.54 -8.77
CA ASN A 133 -13.05 -16.11 -9.13
C ASN A 133 -14.40 -15.74 -9.81
N GLU A 134 -15.26 -16.72 -10.06
CA GLU A 134 -16.57 -16.56 -10.69
C GLU A 134 -17.45 -15.53 -9.97
N LEU A 135 -17.54 -15.61 -8.63
CA LEU A 135 -18.33 -14.66 -7.85
C LEU A 135 -17.84 -13.21 -8.01
N ALA A 136 -16.52 -12.99 -7.96
CA ALA A 136 -15.93 -11.67 -8.09
C ALA A 136 -16.16 -11.09 -9.49
N GLN A 137 -16.03 -11.94 -10.52
CA GLN A 137 -16.30 -11.57 -11.90
C GLN A 137 -17.78 -11.24 -12.13
N ALA A 138 -18.70 -12.06 -11.61
CA ALA A 138 -20.14 -11.84 -11.73
C ALA A 138 -20.59 -10.56 -11.01
N ALA A 139 -20.03 -10.28 -9.82
CA ALA A 139 -20.29 -9.04 -9.09
C ALA A 139 -19.82 -7.81 -9.88
N ALA A 140 -18.63 -7.86 -10.49
CA ALA A 140 -18.13 -6.81 -11.35
C ALA A 140 -19.04 -6.58 -12.58
N GLN A 141 -19.49 -7.64 -13.25
CA GLN A 141 -20.47 -7.53 -14.33
C GLN A 141 -21.81 -6.93 -13.90
N ALA A 142 -22.29 -7.28 -12.71
CA ALA A 142 -23.55 -6.77 -12.18
C ALA A 142 -23.50 -5.26 -11.93
N VAL A 143 -22.36 -4.75 -11.43
CA VAL A 143 -22.13 -3.30 -11.28
C VAL A 143 -22.17 -2.59 -12.62
N ILE A 144 -21.55 -3.14 -13.67
CA ILE A 144 -21.56 -2.52 -15.00
C ILE A 144 -22.96 -2.50 -15.61
N LYS A 145 -23.74 -3.56 -15.39
CA LYS A 145 -25.12 -3.62 -15.89
C LYS A 145 -26.01 -2.56 -15.25
N ASN A 146 -25.82 -2.28 -13.97
CA ASN A 146 -26.62 -1.31 -13.21
C ASN A 146 -25.73 -0.52 -12.23
N PRO A 147 -24.97 0.49 -12.71
CA PRO A 147 -24.02 1.23 -11.89
C PRO A 147 -24.70 1.88 -10.67
N GLY A 148 -24.13 1.67 -9.49
CA GLY A 148 -24.61 2.25 -8.24
C GLY A 148 -25.92 1.67 -7.69
N ARG A 149 -26.51 0.65 -8.34
CA ARG A 149 -27.81 0.07 -7.93
C ARG A 149 -27.68 -1.30 -7.27
N VAL A 150 -27.01 -2.24 -7.92
CA VAL A 150 -26.92 -3.63 -7.41
C VAL A 150 -25.89 -3.71 -6.28
N TYR A 151 -24.73 -3.06 -6.48
CA TYR A 151 -23.69 -2.95 -5.46
C TYR A 151 -23.11 -1.53 -5.44
N ASN A 152 -23.03 -0.94 -4.25
CA ASN A 152 -22.33 0.31 -4.00
C ASN A 152 -21.91 0.40 -2.51
N PRO A 153 -20.61 0.25 -2.18
CA PRO A 153 -19.49 0.03 -3.09
C PRO A 153 -19.36 -1.44 -3.54
N LEU A 154 -18.60 -1.67 -4.62
CA LEU A 154 -18.03 -2.99 -4.95
C LEU A 154 -16.64 -3.10 -4.30
N PHE A 155 -16.45 -4.10 -3.44
CA PHE A 155 -15.20 -4.34 -2.75
C PHE A 155 -14.63 -5.73 -3.10
N ILE A 156 -13.45 -5.77 -3.73
CA ILE A 156 -12.78 -7.01 -4.15
C ILE A 156 -11.52 -7.21 -3.31
N TYR A 157 -11.40 -8.36 -2.64
CA TYR A 157 -10.23 -8.71 -1.83
C TYR A 157 -9.70 -10.11 -2.15
N GLY A 158 -8.45 -10.38 -1.79
CA GLY A 158 -7.78 -11.65 -2.06
C GLY A 158 -6.25 -11.51 -2.07
N GLY A 159 -5.56 -12.66 -2.04
CA GLY A 159 -4.10 -12.75 -2.11
C GLY A 159 -3.47 -12.15 -3.37
N VAL A 160 -2.15 -12.10 -3.42
CA VAL A 160 -1.38 -11.57 -4.57
C VAL A 160 -1.63 -12.42 -5.83
N GLY A 161 -1.67 -11.78 -7.00
CA GLY A 161 -1.81 -12.49 -8.28
C GLY A 161 -3.18 -13.09 -8.59
N LEU A 162 -4.21 -12.86 -7.76
CA LEU A 162 -5.56 -13.43 -7.96
C LEU A 162 -6.47 -12.59 -8.88
N GLY A 163 -5.91 -11.68 -9.66
CA GLY A 163 -6.69 -10.94 -10.67
C GLY A 163 -7.49 -9.73 -10.17
N LYS A 164 -7.27 -9.25 -8.93
CA LYS A 164 -7.96 -8.06 -8.38
C LYS A 164 -7.81 -6.82 -9.27
N THR A 165 -6.57 -6.48 -9.65
CA THR A 165 -6.27 -5.33 -10.52
C THR A 165 -6.89 -5.49 -11.89
N HIS A 166 -6.85 -6.70 -12.45
CA HIS A 166 -7.46 -7.02 -13.74
C HIS A 166 -8.98 -6.79 -13.68
N LEU A 167 -9.68 -7.35 -12.69
CA LEU A 167 -11.14 -7.19 -12.54
C LEU A 167 -11.55 -5.73 -12.36
N LEU A 168 -10.80 -4.96 -11.55
CA LEU A 168 -11.09 -3.54 -11.34
C LEU A 168 -10.95 -2.75 -12.64
N GLN A 169 -9.85 -2.94 -13.38
CA GLN A 169 -9.64 -2.22 -14.64
C GLN A 169 -10.56 -2.70 -15.76
N ALA A 170 -10.88 -4.00 -15.83
CA ALA A 170 -11.87 -4.54 -16.75
C ALA A 170 -13.25 -3.93 -16.53
N THR A 171 -13.61 -3.69 -15.26
CA THR A 171 -14.85 -2.98 -14.93
C THR A 171 -14.84 -1.55 -15.49
N GLY A 172 -13.74 -0.82 -15.35
CA GLY A 172 -13.58 0.52 -15.92
C GLY A 172 -13.62 0.53 -17.44
N ASN A 173 -12.84 -0.34 -18.09
CA ASN A 173 -12.78 -0.44 -19.55
C ASN A 173 -14.16 -0.76 -20.15
N GLU A 174 -14.89 -1.70 -19.53
CA GLU A 174 -16.21 -2.08 -20.00
C GLU A 174 -17.27 -1.00 -19.73
N ALA A 175 -17.17 -0.27 -18.63
CA ALA A 175 -18.04 0.88 -18.37
C ALA A 175 -17.86 2.01 -19.39
N LEU A 176 -16.63 2.23 -19.89
CA LEU A 176 -16.37 3.20 -20.95
C LEU A 176 -16.98 2.80 -22.30
N LYS A 177 -16.96 1.51 -22.66
CA LYS A 177 -17.59 1.04 -23.90
C LYS A 177 -19.11 1.24 -23.94
N LYS A 178 -19.76 1.36 -22.77
CA LYS A 178 -21.22 1.44 -22.65
C LYS A 178 -21.77 2.87 -22.51
N ASN A 179 -20.90 3.86 -22.36
CA ASN A 179 -21.27 5.28 -22.38
C ASN A 179 -21.04 5.86 -23.77
#